data_AF-A0A535UUX7-F1
#
_entry.id   AF-A0A535UUX7-F1
#
_cell.length_a   1.000
_cell.length_b   1.000
_cell.length_c   1.000
_cell.angle_alpha   90.00
_cell.angle_beta   90.00
_cell.angle_gamma   90.00
#
_symmetry.space_group_name_H-M   'P 1'
#
loop_
_entity.id
_entity.type
_entity.pdbx_description
1 polymer ?
#
loop_
_entity_poly.entity_id
_entity_poly.type
_entity_poly.pdbx_seq_one_letter_code
_entity_poly.pdbx_strand_id
1 'polypeptide(L)'
;MNTIRTAVYVRRREIEIMKLVGATDWFVRVPFILEGVFGGVLAALVAGVVIGALYKPAVTNLRSTLFIFPLTYDGSYLGVLMGMLLAAGIGLGAFGSYLGVRRFLTA
;
A
#
# COMPACT_ATOMS: atom_id res chain seq x y z
N MET A 1 9.51 -11.80 -1.87
CA MET A 1 10.95 -11.55 -2.14
C MET A 1 11.57 -12.55 -3.12
N ASN A 2 11.24 -13.84 -3.08
CA ASN A 2 11.76 -14.79 -4.09
C ASN A 2 11.20 -14.56 -5.51
N THR A 3 9.94 -14.13 -5.63
CA THR A 3 9.27 -13.84 -6.91
C THR A 3 9.90 -12.68 -7.69
N ILE A 4 10.36 -11.65 -6.98
CA ILE A 4 11.03 -10.48 -7.57
C ILE A 4 12.37 -10.89 -8.19
N ARG A 5 13.13 -11.81 -7.56
CA ARG A 5 14.38 -12.34 -8.11
C ARG A 5 14.18 -13.05 -9.45
N THR A 6 13.17 -13.92 -9.54
CA THR A 6 12.84 -14.62 -10.79
C THR A 6 12.38 -13.66 -11.89
N ALA A 7 11.54 -12.67 -11.57
CA ALA A 7 11.06 -11.69 -12.54
C ALA A 7 12.21 -10.83 -13.11
N VAL A 8 13.14 -10.40 -12.26
CA VAL A 8 14.34 -9.66 -12.68
C VAL A 8 15.25 -10.51 -13.56
N TYR A 9 15.46 -11.79 -13.22
CA TYR A 9 16.32 -12.68 -13.99
C TYR A 9 15.79 -12.90 -15.41
N VAL A 10 14.46 -13.08 -15.56
CA VAL A 10 13.81 -13.25 -16.87
C VAL A 10 13.91 -11.98 -17.73
N ARG A 11 13.89 -10.79 -17.13
CA ARG A 11 13.99 -9.49 -17.85
C ARG A 11 15.40 -8.91 -17.91
N ARG A 12 16.42 -9.63 -17.46
CA ARG A 12 17.79 -9.13 -17.35
C ARG A 12 18.33 -8.62 -18.70
N ARG A 13 18.01 -9.30 -19.80
CA ARG A 13 18.45 -8.93 -21.15
C ARG A 13 17.79 -7.65 -21.66
N GLU A 14 16.52 -7.42 -21.34
CA GLU A 14 15.83 -6.16 -21.68
C GLU A 14 16.41 -4.99 -20.89
N ILE A 15 16.70 -5.19 -19.60
CA ILE A 15 17.31 -4.16 -18.75
C ILE A 15 18.72 -3.79 -19.25
N GLU A 16 19.50 -4.78 -19.69
CA GLU A 16 20.83 -4.58 -20.28
C GLU A 16 20.77 -3.78 -21.59
N ILE A 17 19.81 -4.09 -22.47
CA ILE A 17 19.55 -3.30 -23.68
C ILE A 17 19.15 -1.87 -23.31
N MET A 18 18.24 -1.67 -22.35
CA MET A 18 17.83 -0.34 -21.89
C MET A 18 19.01 0.48 -21.38
N LYS A 19 19.94 -0.13 -20.61
CA LYS A 19 21.15 0.55 -20.15
C LYS A 19 22.10 0.91 -21.29
N LEU A 20 22.20 0.08 -22.34
CA LEU A 20 23.01 0.37 -23.52
C LEU A 20 22.51 1.57 -24.33
N VAL A 21 21.21 1.86 -24.30
CA VAL A 21 20.64 3.06 -24.95
C VAL A 21 20.64 4.31 -24.04
N GLY A 22 21.27 4.23 -22.86
CA GLY A 22 21.39 5.35 -21.92
C GLY A 22 20.21 5.52 -20.96
N ALA A 23 19.36 4.50 -20.77
CA ALA A 23 18.26 4.59 -19.81
C ALA A 23 18.78 4.73 -18.37
N THR A 24 18.23 5.69 -17.63
CA THR A 24 18.58 5.95 -16.23
C THR A 24 18.07 4.83 -15.31
N ASP A 25 18.74 4.61 -14.17
CA ASP A 25 18.32 3.61 -13.17
C ASP A 25 16.88 3.83 -12.64
N TRP A 26 16.30 5.01 -12.89
CA TRP A 26 14.90 5.31 -12.60
C TRP A 26 13.93 4.45 -13.42
N PHE A 27 14.24 4.20 -14.70
CA PHE A 27 13.39 3.41 -15.61
C PHE A 27 13.20 1.96 -15.12
N VAL A 28 14.24 1.41 -14.50
CA VAL A 28 14.21 0.05 -13.91
C VAL A 28 13.38 0.02 -12.61
N ARG A 29 13.26 1.15 -11.89
CA ARG A 29 12.58 1.24 -10.59
C ARG A 29 11.07 1.45 -10.70
N VAL A 30 10.61 2.16 -11.73
CA VAL A 30 9.19 2.47 -11.98
C VAL A 30 8.27 1.24 -11.89
N PRO A 31 8.55 0.08 -12.55
CA PRO A 31 7.64 -1.07 -12.49
C PRO A 31 7.48 -1.64 -11.07
N PHE A 32 8.56 -1.64 -10.27
CA PHE A 32 8.50 -2.10 -8.88
C PHE A 32 7.73 -1.13 -7.99
N ILE A 33 7.91 0.18 -8.19
CA ILE A 33 7.15 1.19 -7.45
C ILE A 33 5.65 1.03 -7.73
N LEU A 34 5.27 0.78 -8.98
CA LEU A 34 3.90 0.46 -9.37
C LEU A 34 3.37 -0.77 -8.63
N GLU A 35 4.10 -1.88 -8.61
CA GLU A 35 3.70 -3.08 -7.84
C GLU A 35 3.50 -2.76 -6.35
N GLY A 36 4.38 -1.93 -5.77
CA GLY A 36 4.26 -1.48 -4.38
C GLY A 36 3.01 -0.63 -4.12
N VAL A 37 2.70 0.30 -5.02
CA VAL A 37 1.48 1.11 -4.95
C VAL A 37 0.25 0.24 -5.08
N PHE A 38 0.19 -0.70 -6.03
CA PHE A 38 -0.93 -1.63 -6.16
C PHE A 38 -1.13 -2.47 -4.89
N GLY A 39 -0.05 -2.98 -4.31
CA GLY A 39 -0.11 -3.68 -3.01
C GLY A 39 -0.62 -2.79 -1.89
N GLY A 40 -0.18 -1.53 -1.83
CA GLY A 40 -0.63 -0.54 -0.84
C GLY A 40 -2.11 -0.18 -0.97
N VAL A 41 -2.61 -0.02 -2.20
CA VAL A 41 -4.03 0.22 -2.49
C VAL A 41 -4.88 -0.97 -2.06
N LEU A 42 -4.47 -2.20 -2.41
CA LEU A 42 -5.17 -3.41 -1.99
C LEU A 42 -5.23 -3.56 -0.47
N ALA A 43 -4.12 -3.29 0.22
CA ALA A 43 -4.08 -3.31 1.68
C ALA A 43 -5.04 -2.28 2.30
N ALA A 44 -5.05 -1.05 1.77
CA ALA A 44 -5.95 0.00 2.23
C ALA A 44 -7.43 -0.33 1.99
N LEU A 45 -7.77 -0.93 0.84
CA LEU A 45 -9.13 -1.39 0.56
C LEU A 45 -9.58 -2.47 1.53
N VAL A 46 -8.74 -3.49 1.77
CA VAL A 46 -9.05 -4.57 2.73
C VAL A 46 -9.23 -4.00 4.13
N ALA A 47 -8.33 -3.11 4.58
CA ALA A 47 -8.45 -2.45 5.88
C ALA A 47 -9.75 -1.62 5.98
N GLY A 48 -10.10 -0.86 4.93
CA GLY A 48 -11.33 -0.07 4.87
C GLY A 48 -12.59 -0.93 4.99
N VAL A 49 -12.65 -2.06 4.28
CA VAL A 49 -13.77 -3.02 4.38
C VAL A 49 -13.89 -3.59 5.80
N VAL A 50 -12.76 -4.01 6.38
CA VAL A 50 -12.73 -4.58 7.74
C VAL A 50 -13.20 -3.56 8.77
N ILE A 51 -12.71 -2.32 8.69
CA ILE A 51 -13.12 -1.24 9.61
C ILE A 51 -14.60 -0.91 9.39
N GLY A 52 -15.07 -0.76 8.15
CA GLY A 52 -16.48 -0.49 7.86
C GLY A 52 -17.43 -1.56 8.40
N ALA A 53 -17.03 -2.84 8.32
CA ALA A 53 -17.80 -3.96 8.86
C ALA A 53 -17.80 -4.00 10.40
N LEU A 54 -16.65 -3.70 11.04
CA LEU A 54 -16.49 -3.76 12.50
C LEU A 54 -17.00 -2.49 13.22
N TYR A 55 -17.08 -1.35 12.54
CA TYR A 55 -17.37 -0.07 13.17
C TYR A 55 -18.78 -0.03 13.80
N LYS A 56 -19.80 -0.51 13.08
CA LYS A 56 -21.19 -0.61 13.61
C LYS A 56 -21.30 -1.50 14.85
N PRO A 57 -20.90 -2.79 14.83
CA PRO A 57 -21.01 -3.65 16.00
C PRO A 57 -20.11 -3.20 17.17
N ALA A 58 -18.95 -2.60 16.89
CA ALA A 58 -18.10 -2.04 17.94
C ALA A 58 -18.81 -0.90 18.68
N VAL A 59 -19.39 0.07 17.96
CA VAL A 59 -20.09 1.20 18.58
C VAL A 59 -21.31 0.74 19.39
N THR A 60 -22.08 -0.25 18.91
CA THR A 60 -23.24 -0.76 19.65
C THR A 60 -22.87 -1.45 20.97
N ASN A 61 -21.80 -2.26 20.97
CA ASN A 61 -21.30 -2.95 22.17
C ASN A 61 -20.64 -1.97 23.18
N LEU A 62 -19.99 -0.92 22.69
CA LEU A 62 -19.42 0.11 23.56
C LEU A 62 -20.51 0.99 24.18
N ARG A 63 -21.58 1.29 23.44
CA ARG A 63 -22.70 2.09 23.96
C ARG A 63 -23.45 1.41 25.10
N SER A 64 -23.55 0.08 25.09
CA SER A 64 -24.15 -0.67 26.21
C SER A 64 -23.30 -0.67 27.48
N THR A 65 -21.99 -0.38 27.37
CA THR A 65 -21.03 -0.42 28.50
C THR A 65 -20.69 1.00 29.00
N LEU A 66 -20.68 1.99 28.11
CA LEU A 66 -20.28 3.37 28.39
C LEU A 66 -21.46 4.33 28.14
N PHE A 67 -22.43 4.31 29.05
CA PHE A 67 -23.65 5.14 28.99
C PHE A 67 -23.38 6.67 29.02
N ILE A 68 -22.16 7.07 29.42
CA ILE A 68 -21.76 8.46 29.66
C ILE A 68 -21.14 9.11 28.40
N PHE A 69 -20.68 8.33 27.42
CA PHE A 69 -20.06 8.88 26.21
C PHE A 69 -21.09 8.99 25.06
N PRO A 70 -21.32 10.19 24.51
CA PRO A 70 -22.13 10.36 23.30
C PRO A 70 -21.35 9.86 22.08
N LEU A 71 -21.27 8.54 21.91
CA LEU A 71 -20.73 7.90 20.71
C LEU A 71 -21.77 8.03 19.59
N THR A 72 -21.71 9.14 18.86
CA THR A 72 -22.51 9.35 17.65
C THR A 72 -21.82 8.66 16.48
N TYR A 73 -22.55 7.78 15.78
CA TYR A 73 -22.10 7.22 14.52
C TYR A 73 -22.18 8.31 13.45
N ASP A 74 -21.04 8.83 13.04
CA ASP A 74 -20.96 9.82 11.96
C ASP A 74 -20.40 9.13 10.70
N GLY A 75 -21.25 8.91 9.70
CA GLY A 75 -20.85 8.26 8.44
C GLY A 75 -19.81 9.07 7.65
N SER A 76 -19.76 10.37 7.91
CA SER A 76 -18.76 11.31 7.38
C SER A 76 -17.32 10.95 7.83
N TYR A 77 -17.15 10.43 9.05
CA TYR A 77 -15.85 10.03 9.59
C TYR A 77 -15.26 8.84 8.85
N LEU A 78 -16.09 7.85 8.47
CA LEU A 78 -15.64 6.70 7.69
C LEU A 78 -15.06 7.11 6.34
N GLY A 79 -15.66 8.10 5.66
CA GLY A 79 -15.16 8.61 4.38
C GLY A 79 -13.77 9.25 4.51
N VAL A 80 -13.57 10.07 5.52
CA VAL A 80 -12.26 10.71 5.82
C VAL A 80 -11.22 9.64 6.18
N LEU A 81 -11.58 8.67 7.02
CA LEU A 81 -10.71 7.57 7.41
C LEU A 81 -10.28 6.74 6.20
N MET A 82 -11.20 6.42 5.28
CA MET A 82 -10.89 5.69 4.05
C MET A 82 -9.93 6.48 3.16
N GLY A 83 -10.12 7.80 3.04
CA GLY A 83 -9.20 8.68 2.33
C GLY A 83 -7.79 8.68 2.92
N MET A 84 -7.69 8.77 4.25
CA MET A 84 -6.39 8.69 4.95
C MET A 84 -5.72 7.32 4.78
N LEU A 85 -6.49 6.22 4.87
CA LEU A 85 -5.97 4.87 4.69
C LEU A 85 -5.44 4.65 3.28
N LEU A 86 -6.14 5.16 2.26
CA LEU A 86 -5.67 5.09 0.87
C LEU A 86 -4.39 5.91 0.68
N ALA A 87 -4.34 7.14 1.18
CA ALA A 87 -3.16 7.98 1.10
C ALA A 87 -1.96 7.33 1.81
N ALA A 88 -2.16 6.80 3.01
CA ALA A 88 -1.13 6.10 3.77
C ALA A 88 -0.70 4.79 3.10
N GLY A 89 -1.64 4.00 2.58
CA GLY A 89 -1.36 2.74 1.88
C GLY A 89 -0.54 2.97 0.61
N ILE A 90 -0.92 3.95 -0.21
CA ILE A 90 -0.15 4.35 -1.40
C ILE A 90 1.24 4.85 -1.00
N GLY A 91 1.32 5.74 -0.01
CA GLY A 91 2.59 6.31 0.46
C GLY A 91 3.54 5.24 0.98
N LEU A 92 3.07 4.37 1.87
CA LEU A 92 3.85 3.28 2.43
C LEU A 92 4.19 2.21 1.40
N GLY A 93 3.29 1.90 0.46
CA GLY A 93 3.53 0.95 -0.63
C GLY A 93 4.61 1.44 -1.60
N ALA A 94 4.52 2.71 -2.02
CA ALA A 94 5.54 3.35 -2.85
C ALA A 94 6.89 3.43 -2.14
N PHE A 95 6.89 3.86 -0.87
CA PHE A 95 8.10 4.03 -0.08
C PHE A 95 8.78 2.68 0.24
N GLY A 96 7.98 1.68 0.62
CA GLY A 96 8.46 0.32 0.89
C GLY A 96 9.07 -0.33 -0.36
N SER A 97 8.44 -0.15 -1.53
CA SER A 97 8.99 -0.64 -2.79
C SER A 97 10.28 0.10 -3.18
N TYR A 98 10.30 1.43 -3.04
CA TYR A 98 11.50 2.24 -3.28
C TYR A 98 12.69 1.78 -2.44
N LEU A 99 12.48 1.54 -1.14
CA LEU A 99 13.51 1.01 -0.24
C LEU A 99 13.93 -0.42 -0.61
N GLY A 100 12.97 -1.27 -0.97
CA GLY A 100 13.23 -2.64 -1.41
C GLY A 100 14.18 -2.69 -2.61
N VAL A 101 13.88 -1.93 -3.65
CA VAL A 101 14.72 -1.89 -4.88
C VAL A 101 16.09 -1.29 -4.60
N ARG A 102 16.19 -0.25 -3.76
CA ARG A 102 17.46 0.37 -3.38
C ARG A 102 18.38 -0.64 -2.67
N ARG A 103 17.81 -1.47 -1.77
CA ARG A 103 18.56 -2.51 -1.07
C ARG A 103 19.01 -3.67 -1.97
N PHE A 104 18.28 -3.98 -3.04
CA PHE A 104 18.64 -5.05 -3.99
C PHE A 104 19.60 -4.64 -5.12
N LEU A 105 19.67 -3.35 -5.48
CA LEU A 105 20.66 -2.86 -6.45
C LEU A 105 22.04 -2.58 -5.83
N THR A 106 22.15 -2.64 -4.49
CA THR A 106 23.41 -2.37 -3.76
C THR A 106 23.96 -3.63 -3.06
N ALA A 107 23.44 -4.81 -3.40
CA ALA A 107 23.88 -6.13 -2.94
C ALA A 107 24.22 -7.00 -4.16
#